data_AF-A0A2A5T3Q4-F1
#
_entry.id   AF-A0A2A5T3Q4-F1
#
_cell.length_a   1.000
_cell.length_b   1.000
_cell.length_c   1.000
_cell.angle_alpha   90.00
_cell.angle_beta   90.00
_cell.angle_gamma   90.00
#
_symmetry.space_group_name_H-M   'P 1'
#
loop_
_entity.id
_entity.type
_entity.pdbx_description
1 polymer ?
#
loop_
_entity_poly.entity_id
_entity_poly.type
_entity_poly.pdbx_seq_one_letter_code
_entity_poly.pdbx_strand_id
1 'polypeptide(L)' 'MNNLDAVVVDIDDFCQTFLPAWKKHFISSSFKQRNKPFRLSVSGVMTIVIVFHQSGIKTSKPITSTLFAADSPTNFLN' A
#
# COMPACT_ATOMS: atom_id res chain seq x y z
N MET A 1 16.87 14.47 -2.59
CA MET A 1 16.24 13.68 -3.67
C MET A 1 15.74 12.40 -3.06
N ASN A 2 14.42 12.27 -3.09
CA ASN A 2 13.68 11.24 -2.38
C ASN A 2 13.93 9.95 -3.16
N ASN A 3 14.55 8.94 -2.54
CA ASN A 3 14.91 7.68 -3.20
C ASN A 3 13.68 6.78 -3.46
N LEU A 4 12.55 7.38 -3.86
CA LEU A 4 11.31 6.67 -4.15
C LEU A 4 11.38 6.05 -5.55
N ASP A 5 11.90 6.80 -6.52
CA ASP A 5 11.98 6.35 -7.90
C ASP A 5 12.89 5.13 -8.04
N ALA A 6 14.05 5.11 -7.37
CA ALA A 6 14.92 3.94 -7.43
C ALA A 6 14.30 2.73 -6.71
N VAL A 7 13.61 2.95 -5.58
CA VAL A 7 12.85 1.88 -4.91
C VAL A 7 11.75 1.32 -5.81
N VAL A 8 11.02 2.15 -6.55
CA VAL A 8 9.98 1.70 -7.49
C VAL A 8 10.59 0.87 -8.62
N VAL A 9 11.71 1.31 -9.19
CA VAL A 9 12.45 0.58 -10.24
C VAL A 9 12.91 -0.79 -9.73
N ASP A 10 13.55 -0.82 -8.55
CA ASP A 10 14.01 -2.07 -7.94
C ASP A 10 12.84 -3.05 -7.67
N ILE A 11 11.69 -2.54 -7.23
CA ILE A 11 10.47 -3.34 -7.01
C ILE A 11 9.92 -3.89 -8.32
N ASP A 12 9.91 -3.11 -9.39
CA ASP A 12 9.45 -3.57 -10.70
C ASP A 12 10.37 -4.68 -11.25
N ASP A 13 11.68 -4.51 -11.17
CA ASP A 13 12.67 -5.52 -11.59
C ASP A 13 12.58 -6.80 -10.74
N PHE A 14 12.39 -6.65 -9.43
CA PHE A 14 12.11 -7.78 -8.54
C PHE A 14 10.83 -8.51 -8.97
N CYS A 15 9.74 -7.79 -9.25
CA CYS A 15 8.46 -8.38 -9.65
C CYS A 15 8.56 -9.15 -10.97
N GLN A 16 9.38 -8.68 -11.92
CA GLN A 16 9.62 -9.40 -13.19
C GLN A 16 10.19 -10.80 -12.96
N THR A 17 11.07 -10.96 -11.98
CA THR A 17 11.71 -12.24 -11.66
C THR A 17 10.87 -13.09 -10.71
N PHE A 18 10.26 -12.47 -9.71
CA PHE A 18 9.53 -13.14 -8.64
C PHE A 18 8.17 -13.68 -9.09
N LEU A 19 7.38 -12.90 -9.84
CA LEU A 19 6.01 -13.31 -10.20
C LEU A 19 5.94 -14.60 -11.03
N PRO A 20 6.81 -14.83 -12.03
CA PRO A 20 6.83 -16.11 -12.74
C PRO A 20 7.17 -17.30 -11.84
N ALA A 21 8.16 -17.14 -10.95
CA ALA A 21 8.57 -18.19 -10.01
C ALA A 21 7.45 -18.50 -9.01
N TRP A 22 6.81 -17.46 -8.47
CA TRP A 22 5.66 -17.57 -7.58
C TRP A 22 4.49 -18.31 -8.24
N LYS A 23 4.12 -17.94 -9.48
CA LYS A 23 3.06 -18.63 -10.24
C LYS A 23 3.37 -20.12 -10.43
N LYS A 24 4.61 -20.47 -10.78
CA LYS A 24 5.05 -21.87 -10.93
C LYS A 24 4.88 -22.65 -9.63
N HIS A 25 5.29 -22.06 -8.50
CA HIS A 25 5.15 -22.67 -7.18
C HIS A 25 3.67 -22.92 -6.80
N PHE A 26 2.76 -22.00 -7.13
CA PHE A 26 1.32 -22.17 -6.87
C PHE A 26 0.68 -23.29 -7.68
N ILE A 27 1.13 -23.48 -8.93
CA ILE A 27 0.67 -24.60 -9.77
C ILE A 27 1.11 -25.93 -9.15
N SER A 28 2.36 -26.02 -8.68
CA SER A 28 2.87 -27.26 -8.06
C SER A 28 2.24 -27.56 -6.70
N SER A 29 1.93 -26.54 -5.89
CA SER A 29 1.38 -26.73 -4.55
C SER A 29 -0.13 -27.04 -4.54
N SER A 30 -0.78 -27.11 -5.71
CA SER A 30 -2.23 -27.29 -5.86
C SER A 30 -3.08 -26.22 -5.15
N PHE A 31 -2.47 -25.10 -4.73
CA PHE A 31 -3.18 -23.97 -4.18
C PHE A 31 -3.95 -23.26 -5.29
N LYS A 32 -5.27 -23.49 -5.35
CA LYS A 32 -6.17 -22.76 -6.24
C LYS A 32 -6.35 -21.32 -5.75
N GLN A 33 -5.53 -20.41 -6.24
CA GLN A 33 -5.73 -18.98 -6.07
C GLN A 33 -6.51 -18.39 -7.25
N ARG A 34 -7.45 -17.49 -6.97
CA ARG A 34 -8.25 -16.82 -8.00
C ARG A 34 -7.40 -15.82 -8.79
N ASN A 35 -7.22 -16.05 -10.09
CA ASN A 35 -6.56 -15.12 -11.00
C ASN A 35 -7.54 -14.04 -11.49
N LYS A 36 -7.93 -13.11 -10.61
CA LYS A 36 -8.72 -11.94 -11.01
C LYS A 36 -7.77 -10.76 -11.27
N PRO A 37 -7.93 -10.03 -12.39
CA PRO A 37 -7.18 -8.79 -12.60
C PRO A 37 -7.50 -7.79 -11.47
N PHE A 38 -6.44 -7.25 -10.87
CA PHE A 38 -6.53 -6.16 -9.91
C PHE A 38 -6.43 -4.81 -10.62
N ARG A 39 -6.90 -3.74 -9.97
CA ARG A 39 -6.77 -2.37 -10.50
C ARG A 39 -5.34 -1.83 -10.43
N LEU A 40 -4.51 -2.43 -9.56
CA LEU A 40 -3.09 -2.08 -9.37
C LEU A 40 -2.22 -3.28 -9.75
N SER A 41 -1.03 -3.01 -10.29
CA SER A 41 0.00 -4.03 -10.50
C SER A 41 0.52 -4.55 -9.15
N VAL A 42 1.11 -5.74 -9.15
CA VAL A 42 1.71 -6.30 -7.92
C VAL A 42 2.86 -5.42 -7.43
N SER A 43 3.67 -4.87 -8.34
CA SER A 43 4.70 -3.90 -8.00
C SER A 43 4.12 -2.65 -7.35
N GLY A 44 3.03 -2.10 -7.89
CA GLY A 44 2.35 -0.95 -7.29
C GLY A 44 1.84 -1.23 -5.87
N VAL A 45 1.29 -2.43 -5.64
CA VAL A 45 0.88 -2.85 -4.29
C VAL A 45 2.10 -2.97 -3.35
N MET A 46 3.19 -3.59 -3.79
CA MET A 46 4.43 -3.70 -3.01
C MET A 46 5.01 -2.33 -2.66
N THR A 47 5.07 -1.42 -3.63
CA THR A 47 5.52 -0.04 -3.42
C THR A 47 4.67 0.67 -2.37
N ILE A 48 3.34 0.59 -2.44
CA ILE A 48 2.46 1.19 -1.43
C ILE A 48 2.76 0.64 -0.04
N VAL A 49 2.94 -0.68 0.09
CA VAL A 49 3.25 -1.32 1.39
C VAL A 49 4.60 -0.85 1.93
N ILE A 50 5.63 -0.79 1.08
CA ILE A 50 6.99 -0.38 1.47
C ILE A 50 7.00 1.09 1.89
N VAL A 51 6.41 1.97 1.08
CA VAL A 51 6.32 3.41 1.37
C VAL A 51 5.49 3.65 2.63
N PHE A 52 4.37 2.93 2.80
CA PHE A 52 3.56 3.01 4.01
C PHE A 52 4.37 2.59 5.25
N HIS A 53 5.11 1.48 5.17
CA HIS A 53 5.98 1.05 6.26
C HIS A 53 7.08 2.08 6.56
N GLN A 54 7.76 2.60 5.53
CA GLN A 54 8.81 3.62 5.67
C GLN A 54 8.28 4.94 6.25
N SER A 55 7.02 5.30 5.98
CA SER A 55 6.41 6.52 6.49
C SER A 55 6.21 6.52 8.01
N GLY A 56 6.32 5.36 8.68
CA GLY A 56 6.11 5.24 10.12
C GLY A 56 4.66 5.52 10.56
N ILE A 57 3.72 5.57 9.61
CA ILE A 57 2.29 5.80 9.88
C ILE A 57 1.72 4.55 10.54
N LYS A 58 1.67 4.58 11.87
CA LYS A 58 1.18 3.48 12.71
C LYS A 58 -0.34 3.40 12.77
N THR A 59 -1.03 4.50 12.42
CA THR A 59 -2.49 4.58 12.40
C THR A 59 -2.96 5.26 11.12
N SER A 60 -3.83 4.58 10.37
CA SER A 60 -4.61 5.20 9.30
C SER A 60 -5.66 6.09 9.95
N LYS A 61 -5.28 7.28 10.42
CA LYS A 61 -6.24 8.25 10.96
C LYS A 61 -7.31 8.48 9.90
N PRO A 62 -8.61 8.25 10.19
CA PRO A 62 -9.65 8.63 9.26
C PRO A 62 -9.61 10.16 9.12
N ILE A 63 -9.61 10.64 7.88
CA ILE A 63 -9.58 12.07 7.52
C ILE A 63 -10.75 12.85 8.17
N THR A 64 -11.76 12.17 8.72
CA THR A 64 -12.90 12.77 9.41
C THR A 64 -12.58 13.32 10.81
N SER A 65 -11.53 12.86 11.51
CA SER A 65 -11.35 13.25 12.92
C SER A 65 -10.85 14.68 13.13
N THR A 66 -10.28 15.33 12.11
CA THR A 66 -9.86 16.74 12.19
C THR A 66 -10.95 17.73 11.80
N LEU A 67 -11.97 17.30 11.04
CA LEU A 67 -13.10 18.16 10.68
C LEU A 67 -14.09 18.31 11.84
N PHE A 68 -14.32 17.26 12.64
CA PHE A 68 -15.23 17.34 13.80
C PHE A 68 -14.67 18.10 15.02
N ALA A 69 -13.37 18.38 15.08
CA ALA A 69 -12.77 19.12 16.19
C ALA A 69 -12.83 20.65 16.00
N ALA A 70 -13.08 21.14 14.78
CA ALA A 70 -13.19 22.58 14.49
C ALA A 70 -14.62 23.13 14.67
N ASP A 71 -15.63 22.26 14.75
CA ASP A 71 -17.05 22.63 14.79
C ASP A 71 -17.70 22.46 16.18
N SER A 72 -16.93 22.42 17.27
CA SER A 72 -17.52 22.50 18.62
C SER A 72 -17.60 23.97 19.06
N PRO A 73 -18.79 24.60 19.08
CA PRO A 73 -18.94 25.96 19.58
C PRO A 73 -19.02 25.88 21.09
N THR A 74 -17.87 25.96 21.76
CA THR A 74 -17.85 26.22 23.20
C THR A 74 -17.55 27.70 23.44
N ASN A 75 -18.57 28.36 23.99
CA ASN A 75 -18.55 29.63 24.74
C ASN A 75 -18.83 30.93 23.96
N PHE A 76 -20.05 31.07 23.44
CA PHE A 76 -20.77 32.34 23.59
C PHE A 76 -21.38 32.35 25.00
N LEU A 77 -20.62 32.82 25.99
CA LEU A 77 -21.07 33.38 27.28
C LEU A 77 -19.82 33.72 28.10
N ASN A 78 -19.20 34.86 27.77
CA ASN A 78 -18.75 35.90 28.68
C ASN A 78 -18.30 37.10 27.83
#